data_AF-A0A496V482-F1
#
_entry.id   AF-A0A496V482-F1
#
_cell.length_a   1.000
_cell.length_b   1.000
_cell.length_c   1.000
_cell.angle_alpha   90.00
_cell.angle_beta   90.00
_cell.angle_gamma   90.00
#
_symmetry.space_group_name_H-M   'P 1'
#
loop_
_entity.id
_entity.type
_entity.pdbx_description
1 polymer ?
#
loop_
_entity_poly.entity_id
_entity_poly.type
_entity_poly.pdbx_seq_one_letter_code
_entity_poly.pdbx_strand_id
1 'polypeptide(L)'
;MKRLLRSLETIDLECHRFENESVNKKALRMDGERGIRKQLGLENYSCCDYLFTQQDDLYLIEISDFVIQRDSLQKNHSIKEIKKIIRQEIRLKIMGSLIILFKIPTQFSISHEKIHTGKIRVILILCSDDSSDVVAFDYLQTELKTALSPLISEVIVMNISMFRNFKI
;
A
#
# COMPACT_ATOMS: atom_id res chain seq x y z
N MET A 1 15.22 -8.55 14.13
CA MET A 1 15.42 -7.14 13.72
C MET A 1 16.52 -6.93 12.66
N LYS A 2 17.80 -7.31 12.89
CA LYS A 2 18.90 -7.17 11.88
C LYS A 2 18.66 -7.88 10.53
N ARG A 3 17.82 -8.94 10.49
CA ARG A 3 17.52 -9.70 9.26
C ARG A 3 16.40 -9.06 8.42
N LEU A 4 15.37 -8.48 9.06
CA LEU A 4 14.28 -7.74 8.40
C LEU A 4 14.73 -6.37 7.85
N LEU A 5 15.70 -5.74 8.52
CA LEU A 5 16.33 -4.50 8.04
C LEU A 5 17.26 -4.73 6.84
N ARG A 6 17.76 -5.96 6.66
CA ARG A 6 18.56 -6.37 5.47
C ARG A 6 17.69 -6.66 4.24
N SER A 7 16.39 -6.85 4.42
CA SER A 7 15.40 -7.01 3.35
C SER A 7 14.68 -5.71 2.99
N LEU A 8 15.12 -4.58 3.56
CA LEU A 8 14.64 -3.28 3.10
C LEU A 8 15.26 -2.99 1.74
N GLU A 9 14.39 -2.79 0.75
CA GLU A 9 14.78 -2.45 -0.61
C GLU A 9 14.20 -1.11 -1.03
N THR A 10 14.77 -0.56 -2.09
CA THR A 10 14.26 0.66 -2.71
C THR A 10 12.83 0.41 -3.20
N ILE A 11 11.95 1.39 -3.03
CA ILE A 11 10.59 1.30 -3.58
C ILE A 11 10.69 1.45 -5.10
N ASP A 12 10.43 0.34 -5.79
CA ASP A 12 10.29 0.30 -7.24
C ASP A 12 8.87 0.75 -7.60
N LEU A 13 8.76 1.76 -8.46
CA LEU A 13 7.48 2.23 -8.96
C LEU A 13 7.07 1.33 -10.14
N GLU A 14 6.18 0.37 -9.88
CA GLU A 14 5.58 -0.51 -10.92
C GLU A 14 4.50 0.25 -11.73
N CYS A 15 4.84 1.46 -12.18
CA CYS A 15 3.96 2.37 -12.90
C CYS A 15 4.36 2.42 -14.37
N HIS A 16 3.44 2.17 -15.30
CA HIS A 16 3.76 2.12 -16.74
C HIS A 16 4.38 3.43 -17.25
N ARG A 17 3.91 4.57 -16.74
CA ARG A 17 4.45 5.90 -17.11
C ARG A 17 5.83 6.20 -16.53
N PHE A 18 6.22 5.50 -15.46
CA PHE A 18 7.46 5.72 -14.72
C PHE A 18 8.26 4.41 -14.64
N GLU A 19 8.15 3.56 -15.66
CA GLU A 19 8.86 2.30 -15.74
C GLU A 19 10.35 2.54 -15.56
N ASN A 20 10.96 1.83 -14.61
CA ASN A 20 12.37 1.93 -14.19
C ASN A 20 12.71 3.11 -13.27
N GLU A 21 11.72 3.86 -12.78
CA GLU A 21 11.95 4.82 -11.71
C GLU A 21 11.87 4.17 -10.33
N SER A 22 12.75 4.64 -9.44
CA SER A 22 12.76 4.22 -8.03
C SER A 22 12.74 5.45 -7.14
N VAL A 23 12.06 5.33 -6.01
CA VAL A 23 12.09 6.39 -4.99
C VAL A 23 13.16 6.03 -3.99
N ASN A 24 14.05 6.97 -3.65
CA ASN A 24 15.12 6.78 -2.66
C ASN A 24 14.56 6.71 -1.23
N LYS A 25 13.69 5.73 -1.00
CA LYS A 25 13.00 5.36 0.22
C LYS A 25 13.11 3.85 0.32
N LYS A 26 13.44 3.37 1.51
CA LYS A 26 13.61 1.94 1.76
C LYS A 26 12.42 1.39 2.52
N ALA A 27 11.82 0.33 2.00
CA ALA A 27 10.68 -0.33 2.60
C ALA A 27 10.84 -1.85 2.49
N LEU A 28 10.09 -2.58 3.30
CA LEU A 28 9.96 -4.02 3.22
C LEU A 28 8.93 -4.34 2.15
N ARG A 29 9.33 -5.02 1.07
CA ARG A 29 8.37 -5.48 0.08
C ARG A 29 7.48 -6.58 0.64
N MET A 30 6.19 -6.42 0.42
CA MET A 30 5.14 -7.32 0.87
C MET A 30 4.65 -8.24 -0.24
N ASP A 31 4.36 -7.69 -1.42
CA ASP A 31 3.92 -8.42 -2.63
C ASP A 31 5.11 -8.86 -3.51
N GLY A 32 4.85 -9.68 -4.52
CA GLY A 32 5.83 -10.19 -5.48
C GLY A 32 6.61 -11.41 -5.00
N GLU A 33 7.44 -11.94 -5.89
CA GLU A 33 8.22 -13.17 -5.67
C GLU A 33 9.17 -13.10 -4.47
N ARG A 34 9.67 -11.89 -4.17
CA ARG A 34 10.57 -11.65 -3.04
C ARG A 34 9.85 -11.10 -1.80
N GLY A 35 8.54 -10.84 -1.91
CA GLY A 35 7.75 -10.22 -0.86
C GLY A 35 7.59 -11.10 0.38
N ILE A 36 7.44 -10.47 1.56
CA ILE A 36 7.26 -11.19 2.82
C ILE A 36 5.99 -12.06 2.82
N ARG A 37 4.96 -11.71 2.03
CA ARG A 37 3.75 -12.55 1.89
C ARG A 37 4.10 -13.99 1.50
N LYS A 38 4.94 -14.16 0.48
CA LYS A 38 5.34 -15.47 -0.03
C LYS A 38 6.20 -16.22 0.98
N GLN A 39 7.12 -15.51 1.63
CA GLN A 39 7.98 -16.09 2.67
C GLN A 39 7.19 -16.63 3.88
N LEU A 40 6.02 -16.03 4.16
CA LEU A 40 5.11 -16.46 5.22
C LEU A 40 4.13 -17.57 4.77
N GLY A 41 4.13 -17.98 3.50
CA GLY A 41 3.15 -18.94 2.94
C GLY A 41 1.72 -18.39 2.85
N LEU A 42 1.60 -17.08 2.58
CA LEU A 42 0.32 -16.36 2.53
C LEU A 42 -0.05 -15.92 1.12
N GLU A 43 0.36 -16.66 0.08
CA GLU A 43 0.17 -16.26 -1.33
C GLU A 43 -1.29 -16.06 -1.74
N ASN A 44 -2.23 -16.68 -1.01
CA ASN A 44 -3.66 -16.55 -1.26
C ASN A 44 -4.25 -15.18 -0.86
N TYR A 45 -3.48 -14.31 -0.20
CA TYR A 45 -3.93 -12.99 0.24
C TYR A 45 -3.35 -11.89 -0.65
N SER A 46 -4.20 -11.13 -1.34
CA SER A 46 -3.76 -9.86 -1.94
C SER A 46 -3.25 -8.94 -0.83
N CYS A 47 -2.12 -8.27 -1.05
CA CYS A 47 -1.56 -7.34 -0.08
C CYS A 47 -1.09 -6.06 -0.76
N CYS A 48 -0.77 -5.06 0.05
CA CYS A 48 -0.07 -3.87 -0.41
C CYS A 48 1.33 -4.24 -0.89
N ASP A 49 1.95 -3.38 -1.68
CA ASP A 49 3.26 -3.66 -2.27
C ASP A 49 4.38 -3.56 -1.23
N TYR A 50 4.31 -2.58 -0.32
CA TYR A 50 5.35 -2.34 0.67
C TYR A 50 4.82 -2.03 2.07
N LEU A 51 5.72 -2.23 3.03
CA LEU A 51 5.59 -1.90 4.44
C LEU A 51 6.81 -1.13 4.89
N PHE A 52 6.63 -0.02 5.61
CA PHE A 52 7.74 0.55 6.37
C PHE A 52 7.28 1.03 7.75
N THR A 53 8.26 1.29 8.60
CA THR A 53 8.05 1.83 9.96
C THR A 53 8.81 3.13 10.11
N GLN A 54 8.17 4.15 10.66
CA GLN A 54 8.80 5.43 10.98
C GLN A 54 8.38 5.85 12.38
N GLN A 55 9.35 6.09 13.25
CA GLN A 55 9.10 6.28 14.69
C GLN A 55 8.30 5.08 15.24
N ASP A 56 7.09 5.34 15.73
CA ASP A 56 6.16 4.31 16.21
C ASP A 56 5.08 3.95 15.18
N ASP A 57 4.99 4.65 14.05
CA ASP A 57 3.93 4.43 13.07
C ASP A 57 4.32 3.40 12.01
N LEU A 58 3.30 2.68 11.55
CA LEU A 58 3.41 1.66 10.53
C LEU A 58 2.68 2.11 9.27
N TYR A 59 3.36 2.04 8.14
CA TYR A 59 2.83 2.49 6.87
C TYR A 59 2.76 1.35 5.87
N LEU A 60 1.55 1.11 5.38
CA LEU A 60 1.30 0.27 4.22
C LEU A 60 1.33 1.16 2.97
N ILE A 61 2.13 0.80 1.99
CA ILE A 61 2.22 1.53 0.73
C ILE A 61 1.66 0.63 -0.37
N GLU A 62 0.67 1.17 -1.07
CA GLU A 62 0.12 0.61 -2.29
C GLU A 62 0.43 1.56 -3.45
N ILE A 63 1.03 1.03 -4.51
CA ILE A 63 1.28 1.73 -5.75
C ILE A 63 0.29 1.20 -6.77
N SER A 64 -0.53 2.08 -7.33
CA SER A 64 -1.57 1.65 -8.26
C SER A 64 -1.63 2.56 -9.49
N ASP A 65 -1.61 1.93 -10.67
CA ASP A 65 -1.91 2.59 -11.93
C ASP A 65 -3.42 2.60 -12.18
N PHE A 66 -4.10 3.46 -11.43
CA PHE A 66 -5.56 3.57 -11.53
C PHE A 66 -6.03 4.08 -12.89
N VAL A 67 -5.19 4.78 -13.65
CA VAL A 67 -5.53 5.24 -15.00
C VAL A 67 -5.63 4.03 -15.93
N ILE A 68 -4.60 3.19 -15.97
CA ILE A 68 -4.63 1.97 -16.78
C ILE A 68 -5.73 1.03 -16.32
N GLN A 69 -5.92 0.88 -15.00
CA GLN A 69 -6.96 0.04 -14.45
C GLN A 69 -8.36 0.53 -14.87
N ARG A 70 -8.61 1.84 -14.78
CA ARG A 70 -9.87 2.45 -15.24
C ARG A 70 -10.07 2.22 -16.73
N ASP A 71 -9.07 2.52 -17.55
CA ASP A 71 -9.17 2.44 -19.01
C ASP A 71 -9.41 0.99 -19.48
N SER A 72 -8.82 0.01 -18.78
CA SER A 72 -9.08 -1.42 -19.00
C SER A 72 -10.54 -1.78 -18.68
N LEU A 73 -11.07 -1.31 -17.54
CA LEU A 73 -12.42 -1.65 -17.07
C LEU A 73 -13.53 -0.90 -17.81
N GLN A 74 -13.26 0.30 -18.34
CA GLN A 74 -14.23 1.13 -19.08
C GLN A 74 -14.84 0.44 -20.30
N LYS A 75 -14.17 -0.59 -20.84
CA LYS A 75 -14.71 -1.39 -21.94
C LYS A 75 -15.98 -2.15 -21.57
N ASN A 76 -16.14 -2.52 -20.29
CA ASN A 76 -17.20 -3.42 -19.83
C ASN A 76 -18.00 -2.89 -18.64
N HIS A 77 -17.61 -1.77 -18.05
CA HIS A 77 -18.19 -1.28 -16.80
C HIS A 77 -18.46 0.22 -16.83
N SER A 78 -19.53 0.64 -16.16
CA SER A 78 -19.79 2.04 -15.89
C SER A 78 -18.75 2.62 -14.93
N ILE A 79 -18.53 3.94 -14.97
CA ILE A 79 -17.60 4.63 -14.05
C ILE A 79 -17.92 4.31 -12.58
N LYS A 80 -19.20 4.21 -12.23
CA LYS A 80 -19.63 3.86 -10.86
C LYS A 80 -19.18 2.46 -10.45
N GLU A 81 -19.27 1.49 -11.35
CA GLU A 81 -18.83 0.11 -11.10
C GLU A 81 -17.31 0.02 -11.01
N ILE A 82 -16.59 0.73 -11.88
CA ILE A 82 -15.12 0.81 -11.84
C ILE A 82 -14.65 1.32 -10.48
N LYS A 83 -15.23 2.43 -10.01
CA LYS A 83 -14.94 2.99 -8.68
C LYS A 83 -15.19 1.97 -7.56
N LYS A 84 -16.25 1.16 -7.67
CA LYS A 84 -16.57 0.10 -6.70
C LYS A 84 -15.55 -1.03 -6.75
N ILE A 85 -15.15 -1.48 -7.94
CA ILE A 85 -14.16 -2.56 -8.15
C ILE A 85 -12.82 -2.14 -7.54
N ILE A 86 -12.30 -0.97 -7.94
CA ILE A 86 -11.05 -0.41 -7.44
C ILE A 86 -11.06 -0.34 -5.91
N ARG A 87 -12.14 0.19 -5.34
CA ARG A 87 -12.29 0.27 -3.88
C ARG A 87 -12.23 -1.10 -3.20
N GLN A 88 -12.92 -2.10 -3.76
CA GLN A 88 -12.93 -3.44 -3.18
C GLN A 88 -11.55 -4.08 -3.24
N GLU A 89 -10.83 -3.90 -4.34
CA GLU A 89 -9.46 -4.38 -4.48
C GLU A 89 -8.51 -3.76 -3.47
N ILE A 90 -8.49 -2.43 -3.36
CA ILE A 90 -7.63 -1.74 -2.38
C ILE A 90 -7.98 -2.17 -0.95
N ARG A 91 -9.27 -2.32 -0.64
CA ARG A 91 -9.70 -2.83 0.66
C ARG A 91 -9.17 -4.25 0.92
N LEU A 92 -9.23 -5.15 -0.06
CA LEU A 92 -8.73 -6.51 0.06
C LEU A 92 -7.21 -6.53 0.29
N LYS A 93 -6.46 -5.72 -0.47
CA LYS A 93 -5.01 -5.56 -0.30
C LYS A 93 -4.67 -5.08 1.11
N ILE A 94 -5.36 -4.05 1.61
CA ILE A 94 -5.12 -3.55 2.96
C ILE A 94 -5.43 -4.63 4.02
N MET A 95 -6.56 -5.35 3.89
CA MET A 95 -6.90 -6.42 4.83
C MET A 95 -5.88 -7.57 4.81
N GLY A 96 -5.43 -7.99 3.63
CA GLY A 96 -4.37 -9.00 3.52
C GLY A 96 -3.05 -8.53 4.11
N SER A 97 -2.70 -7.25 3.94
CA SER A 97 -1.55 -6.64 4.60
C SER A 97 -1.64 -6.71 6.11
N LEU A 98 -2.81 -6.40 6.69
CA LEU A 98 -3.01 -6.52 8.14
C LEU A 98 -2.83 -7.95 8.63
N ILE A 99 -3.34 -8.95 7.89
CA ILE A 99 -3.14 -10.37 8.22
C ILE A 99 -1.64 -10.73 8.22
N ILE A 100 -0.90 -10.29 7.19
CA ILE A 100 0.55 -10.48 7.09
C ILE A 100 1.25 -9.82 8.30
N LEU A 101 0.91 -8.57 8.62
CA LEU A 101 1.49 -7.84 9.74
C LEU A 101 1.35 -8.57 11.06
N PHE A 102 0.16 -9.11 11.35
CA PHE A 102 -0.06 -9.86 12.60
C PHE A 102 0.70 -11.20 12.64
N LYS A 103 1.14 -11.73 11.50
CA LYS A 103 1.97 -12.95 11.41
C LYS A 103 3.47 -12.65 11.53
N ILE A 104 3.92 -11.44 11.20
CA ILE A 104 5.34 -11.06 11.25
C ILE A 104 5.97 -11.28 12.65
N PRO A 105 5.38 -10.84 13.78
CA PRO A 105 5.93 -11.10 15.12
C PRO A 105 6.16 -12.57 15.40
N THR A 106 5.18 -13.41 15.03
CA THR A 106 5.19 -14.84 15.30
C THR A 106 6.29 -15.59 14.55
N GLN A 107 6.70 -15.11 13.38
CA GLN A 107 7.75 -15.75 12.57
C GLN A 107 9.14 -15.09 12.69
N PHE A 108 9.22 -13.82 13.09
CA PHE A 108 10.49 -13.05 13.09
C PHE A 108 10.97 -12.61 14.48
N SER A 109 10.36 -13.12 15.55
CA SER A 109 10.67 -12.78 16.94
C SER A 109 10.70 -11.27 17.19
N ILE A 110 9.78 -10.54 16.56
CA ILE A 110 9.54 -9.11 16.82
C ILE A 110 8.59 -9.04 18.02
N SER A 111 8.87 -8.19 19.01
CA SER A 111 7.95 -8.06 20.15
C SER A 111 6.61 -7.49 19.64
N HIS A 112 5.52 -8.17 20.00
CA HIS A 112 4.16 -7.77 19.64
C HIS A 112 3.83 -6.33 20.07
N GLU A 113 4.46 -5.86 21.15
CA GLU A 113 4.27 -4.51 21.70
C GLU A 113 4.54 -3.40 20.68
N LYS A 114 5.57 -3.52 19.83
CA LYS A 114 5.88 -2.48 18.83
C LYS A 114 4.87 -2.40 17.69
N ILE A 115 4.20 -3.51 17.36
CA ILE A 115 3.11 -3.50 16.38
C ILE A 115 1.82 -2.98 17.02
N HIS A 116 1.65 -3.22 18.33
CA HIS A 116 0.45 -2.81 19.07
C HIS A 116 0.40 -1.34 19.46
N THR A 117 1.53 -0.67 19.62
CA THR A 117 1.59 0.74 20.09
C THR A 117 1.51 1.76 18.96
N GLY A 118 1.78 1.35 17.72
CA GLY A 118 1.84 2.22 16.56
C GLY A 118 0.51 2.48 15.87
N LYS A 119 0.35 3.65 15.24
CA LYS A 119 -0.77 3.86 14.32
C LYS A 119 -0.47 3.22 12.99
N ILE A 120 -1.44 2.47 12.45
CA ILE A 120 -1.37 1.97 11.08
C ILE A 120 -1.92 3.05 10.15
N ARG A 121 -1.12 3.41 9.16
CA ARG A 121 -1.45 4.37 8.11
C ARG A 121 -1.30 3.70 6.75
N VAL A 122 -2.11 4.13 5.79
CA VAL A 122 -2.04 3.65 4.40
C VAL A 122 -1.67 4.80 3.49
N ILE A 123 -0.69 4.61 2.62
CA ILE A 123 -0.34 5.53 1.55
C ILE A 123 -0.76 4.86 0.23
N LEU A 124 -1.68 5.49 -0.48
CA LEU A 124 -2.06 5.12 -1.84
C LEU A 124 -1.33 6.05 -2.80
N ILE A 125 -0.38 5.50 -3.56
CA ILE A 125 0.40 6.22 -4.55
C ILE A 125 -0.29 6.02 -5.91
N LEU A 126 -0.79 7.13 -6.46
CA LEU A 126 -1.34 7.15 -7.81
C LEU A 126 -0.18 7.25 -8.80
N CYS A 127 -0.12 6.36 -9.80
CA CYS A 127 0.84 6.43 -10.91
C CYS A 127 0.52 7.56 -11.91
N SER A 128 0.28 8.76 -11.40
CA SER A 128 -0.01 9.97 -12.17
C SER A 128 0.79 11.12 -11.57
N ASP A 129 0.91 12.22 -12.31
CA ASP A 129 1.34 13.53 -11.78
C ASP A 129 0.19 14.55 -11.88
N ASP A 130 -0.96 14.16 -12.41
CA ASP A 130 -2.13 15.03 -12.52
C ASP A 130 -2.81 15.19 -11.14
N SER A 131 -2.86 16.43 -10.66
CA SER A 131 -3.53 16.77 -9.40
C SER A 131 -5.03 16.44 -9.41
N SER A 132 -5.66 16.43 -10.58
CA SER A 132 -7.09 16.11 -10.71
C SER A 132 -7.38 14.64 -10.39
N ASP A 133 -6.42 13.73 -10.61
CA ASP A 133 -6.54 12.33 -10.21
C ASP A 133 -6.56 12.21 -8.69
N VAL A 134 -5.69 12.93 -7.97
CA VAL A 134 -5.68 12.93 -6.49
C VAL A 134 -7.04 13.37 -5.94
N VAL A 135 -7.60 14.46 -6.47
CA VAL A 135 -8.94 14.95 -6.09
C VAL A 135 -10.01 13.93 -6.43
N ALA A 136 -9.91 13.26 -7.58
CA ALA A 136 -10.86 12.23 -7.98
C ALA A 136 -10.88 11.03 -7.03
N PHE A 137 -9.81 10.78 -6.27
CA PHE A 137 -9.68 9.70 -5.30
C PHE A 137 -9.83 10.13 -3.83
N ASP A 138 -10.13 11.40 -3.55
CA ASP A 138 -10.36 11.89 -2.18
C ASP A 138 -11.56 11.18 -1.50
N TYR A 139 -12.58 10.82 -2.29
CA TYR A 139 -13.70 10.00 -1.79
C TYR A 139 -13.24 8.61 -1.34
N LEU A 140 -12.24 8.03 -2.00
CA LEU A 140 -11.71 6.70 -1.68
C LEU A 140 -10.98 6.76 -0.34
N GLN A 141 -10.24 7.84 -0.07
CA GLN A 141 -9.56 8.07 1.20
C GLN A 141 -10.55 8.03 2.38
N THR A 142 -11.63 8.81 2.29
CA THR A 142 -12.65 8.90 3.34
C THR A 142 -13.35 7.56 3.53
N GLU A 143 -13.79 6.91 2.45
CA GLU A 143 -14.50 5.64 2.53
C GLU A 143 -13.63 4.50 3.12
N LEU A 144 -12.37 4.38 2.69
CA LEU A 144 -11.47 3.34 3.20
C LEU A 144 -11.17 3.57 4.69
N LYS A 145 -10.93 4.82 5.09
CA LYS A 145 -10.72 5.17 6.51
C LYS A 145 -11.94 4.80 7.35
N THR A 146 -13.15 5.13 6.91
CA THR A 146 -14.38 4.77 7.62
C THR A 146 -14.58 3.25 7.69
N ALA A 147 -14.36 2.55 6.57
CA ALA A 147 -14.60 1.11 6.49
C ALA A 147 -13.59 0.25 7.28
N LEU A 148 -12.39 0.77 7.50
CA LEU A 148 -11.29 0.05 8.16
C LEU A 148 -10.98 0.59 9.56
N SER A 149 -11.70 1.62 10.01
CA SER A 149 -11.67 2.07 11.40
C SER A 149 -12.18 0.94 12.33
N PRO A 150 -11.51 0.68 13.48
CA PRO A 150 -10.43 1.45 14.10
C PRO A 150 -9.01 0.97 13.72
N LEU A 151 -8.87 0.00 12.82
CA LEU A 151 -7.58 -0.66 12.52
C LEU A 151 -6.59 0.30 11.85
N ILE A 152 -7.09 1.29 11.12
CA ILE A 152 -6.29 2.26 10.36
C ILE A 152 -6.61 3.66 10.84
N SER A 153 -5.58 4.40 11.21
CA SER A 153 -5.70 5.77 11.69
C SER A 153 -5.86 6.78 10.55
N GLU A 154 -5.21 6.51 9.42
CA GLU A 154 -5.15 7.43 8.29
C GLU A 154 -4.97 6.69 6.97
N VAL A 155 -5.65 7.20 5.95
CA VAL A 155 -5.37 6.88 4.54
C VAL A 155 -4.90 8.18 3.92
N ILE A 156 -3.80 8.14 3.18
CA ILE A 156 -3.20 9.28 2.50
C ILE A 156 -3.16 8.93 1.01
N VAL A 157 -3.77 9.76 0.17
CA VAL A 157 -3.70 9.61 -1.28
C VAL A 157 -2.74 10.66 -1.81
N MET A 158 -1.77 10.24 -2.62
CA MET A 158 -0.82 11.16 -3.23
C MET A 158 -0.36 10.65 -4.59
N ASN A 159 0.07 11.59 -5.43
CA ASN A 159 0.67 11.27 -6.71
C ASN A 159 2.18 10.97 -6.54
N ILE A 160 2.88 10.51 -7.58
CA ILE A 160 4.30 10.13 -7.47
C ILE A 160 5.18 11.32 -7.07
N SER A 161 4.98 12.48 -7.70
CA SER A 161 5.76 13.68 -7.39
C SER A 161 5.61 14.12 -5.93
N MET A 162 4.42 14.00 -5.35
CA MET A 162 4.19 14.24 -3.92
C MET A 162 4.90 13.19 -3.07
N PHE A 163 4.81 11.91 -3.43
CA PHE A 163 5.43 10.82 -2.66
C PHE A 163 6.96 10.94 -2.62
N ARG A 164 7.61 11.37 -3.72
CA ARG A 164 9.06 11.64 -3.74
C ARG A 164 9.49 12.64 -2.68
N ASN A 165 8.67 13.67 -2.45
CA ASN A 165 8.94 14.75 -1.49
C ASN A 165 8.36 14.48 -0.09
N PHE A 166 7.51 13.46 0.05
CA PHE A 166 6.86 13.13 1.31
C PHE A 166 7.91 12.75 2.35
N LYS A 167 7.96 13.46 3.48
CA LYS A 167 8.94 13.18 4.53
C LYS A 167 8.48 11.95 5.32
N ILE A 168 9.25 10.88 5.14
CA ILE A 168 9.27 9.66 5.94
C ILE A 168 10.57 9.69 6.75
#